data_AF-A0A345YEK9-F1
#
_entry.id   AF-A0A345YEK9-F1
#
_cell.length_a   1.000
_cell.length_b   1.000
_cell.length_c   1.000
_cell.angle_alpha   90.00
_cell.angle_beta   90.00
_cell.angle_gamma   90.00
#
_symmetry.space_group_name_H-M   'P 1'
#
loop_
_entity.id
_entity.type
_entity.pdbx_description
1 polymer ?
#
loop_
_entity_poly.entity_id
_entity_poly.type
_entity_poly.pdbx_seq_one_letter_code
_entity_poly.pdbx_strand_id
1 'polypeptide(L)'
;MKSDEIIDDFWRWFTEHENTFSQPLSDQAQWRELDDRLAALGIANWEIRSGGDEISEFIISSPKMRNYMACRRVLDRAPTLDRWQYFEEKPPKDWKRIFRWGGQELKLMRGVGFSAFYNIRTDFLK
;
A
#
# COMPACT_ATOMS: atom_id res chain seq x y z
N MET A 1 -13.32 11.18 -19.64
CA MET A 1 -12.05 10.42 -19.68
C MET A 1 -10.93 11.44 -19.56
N LYS A 2 -10.04 11.33 -18.57
CA LYS A 2 -8.91 12.27 -18.41
C LYS A 2 -7.85 11.97 -19.47
N SER A 3 -7.16 12.99 -19.99
CA SER A 3 -6.16 12.80 -21.04
C SER A 3 -4.92 12.11 -20.48
N ASP A 4 -4.25 11.30 -21.30
CA ASP A 4 -3.00 10.64 -20.93
C ASP A 4 -1.91 11.64 -20.53
N GLU A 5 -1.93 12.85 -21.10
CA GLU A 5 -1.03 13.94 -20.74
C GLU A 5 -1.08 14.31 -19.27
N ILE A 6 -2.26 14.26 -18.62
CA ILE A 6 -2.39 14.56 -17.19
C ILE A 6 -1.78 13.44 -16.34
N ILE A 7 -1.87 12.18 -16.80
CA ILE A 7 -1.26 11.03 -16.13
C ILE A 7 0.27 11.11 -16.25
N ASP A 8 0.77 11.44 -17.44
CA ASP A 8 2.21 11.59 -17.69
C ASP A 8 2.79 12.79 -16.91
N ASP A 9 2.05 13.90 -16.79
CA ASP A 9 2.42 15.04 -15.95
C ASP A 9 2.46 14.67 -14.46
N PHE A 10 1.47 13.92 -13.98
CA PHE A 10 1.44 13.41 -12.62
C PHE A 10 2.69 12.57 -12.31
N TRP A 11 3.04 11.62 -13.18
CA TRP A 11 4.19 10.74 -12.95
C TRP A 11 5.54 11.45 -13.04
N ARG A 12 5.66 12.44 -13.94
CA ARG A 12 6.83 13.32 -13.97
C ARG A 12 6.99 14.06 -12.64
N TRP A 13 5.92 14.71 -12.19
CA TRP A 13 5.91 15.41 -10.91
C TRP A 13 6.22 14.46 -9.75
N PHE A 14 5.61 13.27 -9.72
CA PHE A 14 5.85 12.28 -8.66
C PHE A 14 7.32 11.87 -8.61
N THR A 15 7.95 11.63 -9.78
CA THR A 15 9.38 11.26 -9.87
C THR A 15 10.29 12.33 -9.29
N GLU A 16 9.95 13.61 -9.45
CA GLU A 16 10.71 14.72 -8.89
C GLU A 16 10.58 14.83 -7.36
N HIS A 17 9.51 14.28 -6.78
CA HIS A 17 9.14 14.45 -5.36
C HIS A 17 9.15 13.14 -4.55
N GLU A 18 9.44 12.00 -5.19
CA GLU A 18 9.32 10.65 -4.60
C GLU A 18 10.11 10.50 -3.30
N ASN A 19 11.30 11.11 -3.22
CA ASN A 19 12.16 11.06 -2.04
C ASN A 19 11.53 11.69 -0.79
N THR A 20 10.58 12.62 -0.96
CA THR A 20 9.84 13.17 0.18
C THR A 20 8.89 12.10 0.74
N PHE A 21 8.14 11.43 -0.14
CA PHE A 21 7.13 10.44 0.26
C PHE A 21 7.73 9.16 0.84
N SER A 22 9.00 8.87 0.55
CA SER A 22 9.72 7.75 1.15
C SER A 22 10.13 8.01 2.61
N GLN A 23 9.99 9.24 3.15
CA GLN A 23 10.40 9.59 4.51
C GLN A 23 9.22 9.69 5.50
N PRO A 24 9.39 9.25 6.77
CA PRO A 24 8.32 9.27 7.79
C PRO A 24 7.80 10.66 8.19
N LEU A 25 8.61 11.72 7.99
CA LEU A 25 8.30 13.10 8.39
C LEU A 25 8.21 14.02 7.18
N SER A 26 7.40 13.62 6.21
CA SER A 26 7.21 14.36 4.96
C SER A 26 6.35 15.61 5.13
N ASP A 27 6.62 16.60 4.27
CA ASP A 27 5.91 17.88 4.24
C ASP A 27 4.42 17.71 3.93
N GLN A 28 3.55 18.21 4.82
CA GLN A 28 2.10 18.19 4.63
C GLN A 28 1.64 18.88 3.34
N ALA A 29 2.37 19.90 2.87
CA ALA A 29 2.03 20.57 1.62
C ALA A 29 2.18 19.63 0.42
N GLN A 30 3.24 18.81 0.40
CA GLN A 30 3.45 17.84 -0.68
C GLN A 30 2.41 16.71 -0.64
N TRP A 31 1.98 16.28 0.55
CA TRP A 31 0.89 15.31 0.69
C TRP A 31 -0.45 15.84 0.17
N ARG A 32 -0.75 17.12 0.41
CA ARG A 32 -1.95 17.76 -0.15
C ARG A 32 -1.86 17.86 -1.67
N GLU A 33 -0.72 18.27 -2.20
CA GLU A 33 -0.50 18.33 -3.66
C GLU A 33 -0.64 16.94 -4.31
N LEU A 34 -0.11 15.88 -3.66
CA LEU A 34 -0.31 14.50 -4.10
C LEU A 34 -1.80 14.14 -4.16
N ASP A 35 -2.54 14.44 -3.10
CA ASP A 35 -3.99 14.17 -3.02
C ASP A 35 -4.77 14.93 -4.11
N ASP A 36 -4.48 16.21 -4.31
CA ASP A 36 -5.14 17.05 -5.32
C ASP A 36 -4.87 16.54 -6.74
N ARG A 37 -3.64 16.13 -7.04
CA ARG A 37 -3.28 15.54 -8.34
C ARG A 37 -3.97 14.21 -8.60
N LEU A 38 -4.02 13.33 -7.60
CA LEU A 38 -4.72 12.05 -7.69
C LEU A 38 -6.24 12.26 -7.84
N ALA A 39 -6.82 13.21 -7.10
CA ALA A 39 -8.22 13.60 -7.24
C ALA A 39 -8.52 14.13 -8.66
N ALA A 40 -7.61 14.91 -9.26
CA ALA A 40 -7.74 15.37 -10.64
C ALA A 40 -7.76 14.22 -11.66
N LEU A 41 -7.11 13.09 -11.35
CA LEU A 41 -7.15 11.84 -12.11
C LEU A 41 -8.38 10.97 -11.81
N GLY A 42 -9.22 11.36 -10.85
CA GLY A 42 -10.39 10.60 -10.41
C GLY A 42 -10.06 9.46 -9.45
N ILE A 43 -8.85 9.46 -8.89
CA ILE A 43 -8.42 8.54 -7.84
C ILE A 43 -8.84 9.11 -6.49
N ALA A 44 -9.61 8.34 -5.74
CA ALA A 44 -10.16 8.76 -4.45
C ALA A 44 -9.66 7.91 -3.27
N ASN A 45 -8.93 6.83 -3.53
CA ASN A 45 -8.43 5.96 -2.49
C ASN A 45 -7.02 5.51 -2.84
N TRP A 46 -6.07 5.94 -2.04
CA TRP A 46 -4.66 5.67 -2.24
C TRP A 46 -3.96 5.54 -0.88
N GLU A 47 -2.84 4.84 -0.86
CA GLU A 47 -2.01 4.64 0.34
C GLU A 47 -0.55 4.64 -0.11
N ILE A 48 0.30 5.40 0.58
CA ILE A 48 1.75 5.24 0.48
C ILE A 48 2.24 4.60 1.77
N ARG A 49 3.04 3.54 1.64
CA ARG A 49 3.83 3.00 2.74
C ARG A 49 5.28 3.37 2.52
N SER A 50 5.77 4.29 3.32
CA SER A 50 7.20 4.60 3.39
C SER A 50 7.94 3.35 3.88
N GLY A 51 8.88 2.88 3.06
CA GLY A 51 9.83 1.83 3.44
C GLY A 51 10.98 2.33 4.31
N GLY A 52 11.13 3.65 4.47
CA GLY A 52 12.33 4.25 5.07
C GLY A 52 13.57 3.94 4.21
N ASP A 53 14.39 3.00 4.66
CA ASP A 53 15.54 2.46 3.90
C ASP A 53 15.12 1.34 2.93
N GLU A 54 13.93 0.76 3.10
CA GLU A 54 13.36 -0.28 2.24
C GLU A 54 12.57 0.30 1.05
N ILE A 55 12.01 -0.59 0.22
CA ILE A 55 11.14 -0.24 -0.90
C ILE A 55 9.85 0.39 -0.37
N SER A 56 9.49 1.56 -0.90
CA SER A 56 8.21 2.20 -0.62
C SER A 56 7.12 1.65 -1.53
N GLU A 57 5.91 1.54 -1.00
CA GLU A 57 4.75 1.04 -1.74
C GLU A 57 3.81 2.19 -2.04
N PHE A 58 3.35 2.29 -3.29
CA PHE A 58 2.28 3.18 -3.67
C PHE A 58 1.08 2.38 -4.18
N ILE A 59 0.00 2.45 -3.43
CA ILE A 59 -1.21 1.67 -3.64
C ILE A 59 -2.29 2.63 -4.11
N ILE A 60 -2.86 2.38 -5.27
CA ILE A 60 -4.02 3.10 -5.81
C ILE A 60 -5.13 2.07 -5.91
N SER A 61 -6.21 2.25 -5.15
CA SER A 61 -7.29 1.27 -5.11
C SER A 61 -8.64 1.88 -5.46
N SER A 62 -9.56 1.02 -5.90
CA SER A 62 -10.93 1.43 -6.12
C SER A 62 -11.93 0.52 -5.43
N PRO A 63 -12.77 1.04 -4.52
CA PRO A 63 -13.83 0.25 -3.92
C PRO A 63 -14.97 -0.06 -4.91
N LYS A 64 -14.99 0.58 -6.08
CA LYS A 64 -16.06 0.42 -7.08
C LYS A 64 -15.45 0.03 -8.43
N MET A 65 -15.96 -1.05 -9.01
CA MET A 65 -15.51 -1.59 -10.29
C MET A 65 -15.45 -0.54 -11.42
N ARG A 66 -16.38 0.43 -11.43
CA ARG A 66 -16.42 1.51 -12.42
C ARG A 66 -15.15 2.40 -12.46
N ASN A 67 -14.40 2.45 -11.37
CA ASN A 67 -13.22 3.29 -11.22
C ASN A 67 -11.91 2.47 -11.28
N TYR A 68 -12.01 1.13 -11.36
CA TYR A 68 -10.87 0.21 -11.48
C TYR A 68 -10.04 0.51 -12.73
N MET A 69 -10.69 0.68 -13.89
CA MET A 69 -9.99 0.98 -15.15
C MET A 69 -9.21 2.31 -15.11
N ALA A 70 -9.67 3.28 -14.31
CA ALA A 70 -8.95 4.54 -14.11
C ALA A 70 -7.69 4.33 -13.26
N CYS A 71 -7.80 3.57 -12.16
CA CYS A 71 -6.65 3.22 -11.32
C CYS A 71 -5.60 2.47 -12.12
N ARG A 72 -6.02 1.43 -12.86
CA ARG A 72 -5.13 0.64 -13.71
C ARG A 72 -4.45 1.48 -14.77
N ARG A 73 -5.18 2.37 -15.47
CA ARG A 73 -4.59 3.26 -16.48
C ARG A 73 -3.52 4.20 -15.90
N VAL A 74 -3.72 4.68 -14.66
CA VAL A 74 -2.70 5.50 -13.98
C VAL A 74 -1.46 4.64 -13.70
N LEU A 75 -1.64 3.45 -13.14
CA LEU A 75 -0.53 2.54 -12.81
C LEU A 75 0.21 1.99 -14.03
N ASP A 76 -0.48 1.73 -15.14
CA ASP A 76 0.12 1.24 -16.40
C ASP A 76 1.12 2.25 -16.99
N ARG A 77 1.07 3.51 -16.57
CA ARG A 77 2.01 4.58 -16.97
C ARG A 77 3.03 4.92 -15.89
N ALA A 78 3.04 4.18 -14.77
CA ALA A 78 3.99 4.43 -13.70
C ALA A 78 5.43 4.23 -14.20
N PRO A 79 6.35 5.15 -13.87
CA PRO A 79 7.76 4.97 -14.17
C PRO A 79 8.33 3.82 -13.34
N THR A 80 9.38 3.19 -13.83
CA THR A 80 10.16 2.27 -13.00
C THR A 80 11.10 3.08 -12.11
N LEU A 81 10.90 3.04 -10.79
CA LEU A 81 11.79 3.66 -9.81
C LEU A 81 12.34 2.58 -8.87
N ASP A 82 13.65 2.58 -8.62
CA ASP A 82 14.34 1.50 -7.90
C ASP A 82 13.80 1.26 -6.48
N ARG A 83 13.27 2.31 -5.85
CA ARG A 83 12.78 2.27 -4.47
C ARG A 83 11.27 2.23 -4.35
N TRP A 84 10.54 1.99 -5.45
CA TRP A 84 9.08 1.99 -5.45
C TRP A 84 8.47 0.73 -6.04
N GLN A 85 7.37 0.31 -5.44
CA GLN A 85 6.46 -0.69 -5.99
C GLN A 85 5.04 -0.14 -6.05
N TYR A 86 4.34 -0.47 -7.12
CA TYR A 86 3.00 0.05 -7.41
C TYR A 86 1.97 -1.07 -7.37
N PHE A 87 0.82 -0.81 -6.71
CA PHE A 87 -0.23 -1.82 -6.56
C PHE A 87 -1.62 -1.24 -6.87
N GLU A 88 -2.41 -2.01 -7.62
CA GLU A 88 -3.81 -1.70 -7.93
C GLU A 88 -4.78 -2.00 -6.77
N GLU A 89 -4.32 -2.79 -5.80
CA GLU A 89 -5.05 -3.10 -4.58
C GLU A 89 -4.05 -3.32 -3.44
N LYS A 90 -4.54 -3.22 -2.20
CA LYS A 90 -3.72 -3.48 -1.03
C LYS A 90 -3.23 -4.94 -1.07
N PRO A 91 -1.90 -5.19 -1.11
CA PRO A 91 -1.41 -6.56 -1.13
C PRO A 91 -1.88 -7.29 0.15
N PRO A 92 -2.18 -8.60 0.05
CA PRO A 92 -2.59 -9.38 1.19
C PRO A 92 -1.51 -9.33 2.28
N LYS A 93 -1.90 -8.92 3.48
CA LYS A 93 -1.00 -8.92 4.63
C LYS A 93 -0.56 -10.36 4.91
N ASP A 94 0.75 -10.60 4.93
CA ASP A 94 1.31 -11.87 5.41
C ASP A 94 1.27 -11.91 6.94
N TRP A 95 0.07 -12.14 7.47
CA TRP A 95 -0.12 -12.30 8.91
C TRP A 95 0.64 -13.55 9.37
N LYS A 96 1.74 -13.36 10.11
CA LYS A 96 2.46 -14.45 10.80
C LYS A 96 1.61 -15.18 11.85
N ARG A 97 0.37 -14.75 12.05
CA ARG A 97 -0.62 -15.27 13.03
C ARG A 97 -0.05 -15.31 14.45
N ILE A 98 0.76 -14.31 14.79
CA ILE A 98 1.32 -14.08 16.12
C ILE A 98 0.54 -12.94 16.74
N PHE A 99 0.00 -13.15 17.93
CA PHE A 99 -0.79 -12.18 18.68
C PHE A 99 -0.17 -12.02 20.06
N ARG A 100 -0.28 -10.82 20.66
CA ARG A 100 0.10 -10.62 22.06
C ARG A 100 -1.12 -10.22 22.86
N TRP A 101 -1.39 -10.97 23.93
CA TRP A 101 -2.47 -10.69 24.88
C TRP A 101 -1.93 -10.87 26.29
N GLY A 102 -2.03 -9.82 27.13
CA GLY A 102 -1.72 -9.95 28.56
C GLY A 102 -0.26 -10.30 28.85
N GLY A 103 0.66 -9.86 28.00
CA GLY A 103 2.10 -10.19 28.10
C GLY A 103 2.47 -11.56 27.52
N GLN A 104 1.51 -12.35 27.05
CA GLN A 104 1.77 -13.64 26.41
C GLN A 104 1.71 -13.52 24.89
N GLU A 105 2.58 -14.28 24.22
CA GLU A 105 2.57 -14.42 22.77
C GLU A 105 1.79 -15.69 22.38
N LEU A 106 0.80 -15.53 21.52
CA LEU A 106 -0.07 -16.59 21.02
C LEU A 106 0.23 -16.80 19.54
N LYS A 107 0.70 -17.99 19.19
CA LYS A 107 0.98 -18.38 17.81
C LYS A 107 -0.08 -19.34 17.30
N LEU A 108 -0.83 -18.89 16.30
CA LEU A 108 -1.88 -19.67 15.66
C LEU A 108 -1.26 -20.65 14.64
N MET A 109 -1.12 -21.91 15.05
CA MET A 109 -0.62 -22.99 14.19
C MET A 109 -1.75 -23.51 13.29
N ARG A 110 -1.47 -23.79 12.00
CA ARG A 110 -2.43 -24.53 11.15
C ARG A 110 -2.54 -25.96 11.66
N GLY A 111 -3.73 -26.38 12.08
CA GLY A 111 -4.03 -27.79 12.30
C GLY A 111 -4.04 -28.54 10.96
N VAL A 112 -3.36 -29.69 10.90
CA VAL A 112 -3.45 -30.61 9.76
C VAL A 112 -4.59 -31.58 10.03
N GLY A 113 -5.79 -31.29 9.51
CA GLY A 113 -6.96 -32.16 9.67
C GLY A 113 -8.26 -31.50 9.19
N PHE A 114 -9.10 -32.28 8.51
CA PHE A 114 -10.42 -31.91 7.98
C PHE A 114 -11.42 -31.61 9.12
N SER A 115 -11.21 -30.50 9.83
CA SER A 115 -12.12 -29.82 10.76
C SER A 115 -11.26 -28.79 11.47
N ALA A 116 -11.30 -27.53 11.02
CA ALA A 116 -10.39 -26.48 11.47
C ALA A 116 -10.75 -26.01 12.88
N PHE A 117 -10.30 -26.75 13.90
CA PHE A 117 -10.15 -26.23 15.26
C PHE A 117 -8.74 -25.65 15.42
N TYR A 118 -8.67 -24.42 15.91
CA TYR A 118 -7.41 -23.76 16.24
C TYR A 118 -7.01 -24.13 17.67
N ASN A 119 -5.90 -24.87 17.82
CA ASN A 119 -5.32 -25.13 19.13
C ASN A 119 -4.43 -23.95 19.54
N ILE A 120 -4.76 -23.31 20.66
CA ILE A 120 -3.91 -22.31 21.30
C ILE A 120 -2.87 -23.06 22.15
N ARG A 121 -1.59 -22.87 21.87
CA ARG A 121 -0.50 -23.31 22.74
C ARG A 121 0.15 -22.09 23.38
N THR A 122 0.27 -22.10 24.69
CA THR A 122 1.04 -21.13 25.47
C THR A 122 2.43 -21.70 25.69
N ASP A 123 3.40 -21.24 24.92
CA ASP A 123 4.80 -21.58 25.17
C ASP A 123 5.39 -20.56 26.14
N PHE A 124 5.76 -21.02 27.34
CA PHE A 124 6.44 -20.21 28.34
C PHE A 124 7.94 -20.17 28.02
N LEU A 125 8.48 -18.99 27.70
CA LEU A 125 9.92 -18.75 27.83
C LEU A 125 10.21 -18.54 29.32
N LYS A 126 11.07 -19.39 29.88
CA LYS A 126 11.63 -19.23 31.24
C LYS A 126 12.64 -18.10 31.27
#